data_AF-A0A2J0M6W5-F1
#
_entry.id   AF-A0A2J0M6W5-F1
#
_cell.length_a   1.000
_cell.length_b   1.000
_cell.length_c   1.000
_cell.angle_alpha   90.00
_cell.angle_beta   90.00
_cell.angle_gamma   90.00
#
_symmetry.space_group_name_H-M   'P 1'
#
loop_
_entity.id
_entity.type
_entity.pdbx_description
1 polymer ?
#
loop_
_entity_poly.entity_id
_entity_poly.type
_entity_poly.pdbx_seq_one_letter_code
_entity_poly.pdbx_strand_id
1 'polypeptide(L)' 'LLAKYSEGLIGCTGCIQGEVPQTILDGKEQKALDLAKEYEQIFGKGNF' A
#
# COMPACT_ATOMS: atom_id res chain seq x y z
N LEU A 1 10.60 2.60 -8.68
CA LEU A 1 10.50 4.08 -8.84
C LEU A 1 9.87 4.72 -7.60
N LEU A 2 8.70 4.25 -7.16
CA LEU A 2 8.03 4.76 -5.96
C LEU A 2 8.95 4.81 -4.73
N ALA A 3 9.59 3.68 -4.37
CA ALA A 3 10.56 3.59 -3.27
C ALA A 3 11.78 4.54 -3.38
N LYS A 4 12.11 5.01 -4.59
CA LYS A 4 13.24 5.93 -4.81
C LYS A 4 12.83 7.40 -4.59
N TYR A 5 11.55 7.72 -4.72
CA TYR A 5 11.04 9.09 -4.74
C TYR A 5 9.86 9.30 -3.76
N SER A 6 9.76 8.47 -2.72
CA SER A 6 8.68 8.53 -1.73
C SER A 6 8.92 9.55 -0.60
N GLU A 7 10.12 10.13 -0.52
CA GLU A 7 10.45 11.12 0.52
C GLU A 7 9.50 12.33 0.47
N GLY A 8 8.86 12.63 1.60
CA GLY A 8 7.91 13.73 1.73
C GLY A 8 6.50 13.43 1.20
N LEU A 9 6.22 12.20 0.75
CA LEU A 9 4.89 11.79 0.29
C LEU A 9 4.14 10.98 1.37
N ILE A 10 2.83 11.16 1.43
CA ILE A 10 1.90 10.30 2.17
C ILE A 10 1.16 9.45 1.14
N GLY A 11 1.19 8.13 1.31
CA GLY A 11 0.42 7.20 0.50
C GLY A 11 -0.89 6.80 1.17
N CYS A 12 -1.81 6.21 0.41
CA CYS A 12 -3.03 5.61 0.93
C CYS A 12 -3.39 4.38 0.09
N THR A 13 -4.26 3.53 0.62
CA THR A 13 -4.76 2.32 -0.06
C THR A 13 -5.52 2.61 -1.36
N GLY A 14 -5.90 3.88 -1.59
CA GLY A 14 -6.61 4.34 -2.77
C GLY A 14 -8.12 4.10 -2.67
N CYS A 15 -8.79 4.23 -3.82
CA CYS A 15 -10.21 3.89 -3.93
C CYS A 15 -10.41 2.38 -4.11
N ILE A 16 -11.62 1.94 -4.43
CA ILE A 16 -11.95 0.51 -4.62
C ILE A 16 -11.09 -0.18 -5.70
N GLN A 17 -10.55 0.57 -6.65
CA GLN A 17 -9.67 0.07 -7.72
C GLN A 17 -8.19 0.02 -7.30
N GLY A 18 -7.86 0.46 -6.09
CA GLY A 18 -6.52 0.36 -5.53
C GLY A 18 -6.08 -1.09 -5.35
N GLU A 19 -4.78 -1.33 -5.43
CA GLU A 19 -4.21 -2.69 -5.40
C GLU A 19 -4.53 -3.42 -4.09
N VAL A 20 -4.45 -2.75 -2.94
CA VAL A 20 -4.79 -3.33 -1.63
C VAL A 20 -6.28 -3.71 -1.58
N PRO A 21 -7.25 -2.79 -1.84
CA PRO A 21 -8.67 -3.14 -1.93
C PRO A 21 -9.00 -4.25 -2.94
N GLN A 22 -8.43 -4.21 -4.14
CA GLN A 22 -8.65 -5.27 -5.14
C GLN A 22 -8.15 -6.63 -4.65
N THR A 23 -6.98 -6.67 -4.00
CA THR A 23 -6.42 -7.91 -3.43
C THR A 23 -7.29 -8.46 -2.29
N ILE A 24 -7.94 -7.59 -1.51
CA ILE A 24 -8.93 -7.98 -0.50
C ILE A 24 -10.18 -8.57 -1.19
N LEU A 25 -10.71 -7.91 -2.21
CA LEU A 25 -11.88 -8.38 -2.97
C LEU A 25 -11.64 -9.73 -3.66
N ASP A 26 -10.41 -9.99 -4.08
CA ASP A 26 -9.94 -11.28 -4.60
C ASP A 26 -9.88 -12.40 -3.55
N GLY A 27 -10.20 -12.11 -2.28
CA GLY A 27 -10.14 -13.07 -1.17
C GLY A 27 -8.72 -13.36 -0.67
N LYS A 28 -7.73 -12.54 -1.05
CA LYS A 28 -6.30 -12.75 -0.73
C LYS A 28 -5.87 -11.87 0.44
N GLU A 29 -6.55 -12.00 1.58
CA GLU A 29 -6.40 -11.09 2.73
C GLU A 29 -4.94 -10.98 3.23
N GLN A 30 -4.24 -12.10 3.39
CA GLN A 30 -2.83 -12.08 3.82
C GLN A 30 -1.95 -11.31 2.84
N LYS A 31 -2.17 -11.51 1.53
CA LYS A 31 -1.42 -10.80 0.49
C LYS A 31 -1.71 -9.30 0.52
N ALA A 32 -2.96 -8.91 0.77
CA ALA A 32 -3.32 -7.50 0.91
C ALA A 32 -2.63 -6.86 2.12
N LEU A 33 -2.50 -7.58 3.23
CA LEU A 33 -1.76 -7.12 4.40
C LEU A 33 -0.27 -6.96 4.10
N ASP A 34 0.33 -7.92 3.38
CA ASP A 34 1.74 -7.86 3.02
C ASP A 34 2.02 -6.69 2.06
N LEU A 35 1.13 -6.43 1.10
CA LEU A 35 1.15 -5.25 0.23
C LEU A 35 1.08 -3.95 1.04
N ALA A 36 0.15 -3.86 2.00
CA ALA A 36 0.03 -2.66 2.82
C ALA A 36 1.30 -2.39 3.64
N LYS A 37 1.93 -3.45 4.16
CA LYS A 37 3.22 -3.34 4.87
C LYS A 37 4.36 -2.92 3.94
N GLU A 38 4.40 -3.43 2.71
CA GLU A 38 5.40 -3.01 1.72
C GLU A 38 5.28 -1.51 1.43
N TYR A 39 4.04 -1.02 1.26
CA TYR A 39 3.80 0.42 1.09
C TYR A 39 4.15 1.22 2.34
N GLU A 40 3.83 0.74 3.55
CA GLU A 40 4.27 1.39 4.81
C GLU A 40 5.81 1.46 4.90
N GLN A 41 6.53 0.44 4.44
CA GLN A 41 7.99 0.47 4.37
C GLN A 41 8.51 1.51 3.35
N ILE A 42 7.78 1.73 2.26
CA ILE A 42 8.14 2.69 1.21
C ILE A 42 7.90 4.15 1.65
N PHE A 43 6.75 4.44 2.25
CA PHE A 43 6.37 5.79 2.66
C PHE A 43 6.82 6.15 4.09
N GLY A 44 7.14 5.14 4.90
CA GLY A 44 7.48 5.27 6.30
C GLY A 44 6.27 5.02 7.21
N LYS A 45 6.57 4.56 8.44
CA LYS A 45 5.56 4.26 9.45
C LYS A 45 4.67 5.48 9.72
N GLY A 46 3.36 5.32 9.56
CA GLY A 46 2.37 6.39 9.74
C GLY A 46 2.15 7.29 8.52
N ASN A 47 2.83 7.04 7.41
CA ASN A 47 2.66 7.76 6.14
C ASN A 47 1.96 6.91 5.06
N PHE A 48 1.42 5.74 5.42
CA PHE A 48 0.62 4.87 4.58
C PHE A 48 -0.46 4.16 5.40
#